data_AF-A0A3D0VCR3-F1
#
_entry.id   AF-A0A3D0VCR3-F1
#
_cell.length_a   1.000
_cell.length_b   1.000
_cell.length_c   1.000
_cell.angle_alpha   90.00
_cell.angle_beta   90.00
_cell.angle_gamma   90.00
#
_symmetry.space_group_name_H-M   'P 1'
#
loop_
_entity.id
_entity.type
_entity.pdbx_description
1 polymer ?
#
loop_
_entity_poly.entity_id
_entity_poly.type
_entity_poly.pdbx_seq_one_letter_code
_entity_poly.pdbx_strand_id
1 'polypeptide(L)'
;DPEAGRQAQLVQQAIDQKVDGIAVTLATPDALKDVLKKAEDAGIPVVSLNAGESVSAQLGAFTHFGSNEQLAGEAVGTKLAAQGFKHPVCVIQQQGHVGLEARCAGVKAKVPGTEILYVDGKDMTSVQSTATAKLQAA
;
A
#
# COMPACT_ATOMS: atom_id res chain seq x y z
N ASP A 1 -7.32 8.83 -4.09
CA ASP A 1 -8.28 8.13 -4.98
C ASP A 1 -7.80 6.69 -5.12
N PRO A 2 -8.67 5.66 -5.04
CA PRO A 2 -8.26 4.27 -5.23
C PRO A 2 -7.73 3.98 -6.65
N GLU A 3 -8.05 4.81 -7.64
CA GLU A 3 -7.51 4.69 -8.98
C GLU A 3 -6.25 5.53 -9.14
N ALA A 4 -5.14 4.86 -9.44
CA ALA A 4 -3.81 5.49 -9.49
C ALA A 4 -3.73 6.66 -10.48
N GLY A 5 -4.32 6.51 -11.67
CA GLY A 5 -4.36 7.58 -12.67
C GLY A 5 -5.17 8.80 -12.21
N ARG A 6 -6.28 8.57 -11.50
CA ARG A 6 -7.09 9.66 -10.96
C ARG A 6 -6.38 10.36 -9.81
N GLN A 7 -5.66 9.62 -8.95
CA GLN A 7 -4.80 10.22 -7.93
C GLN A 7 -3.72 11.11 -8.56
N ALA A 8 -3.04 10.65 -9.61
CA ALA A 8 -2.04 11.45 -10.31
C ALA A 8 -2.63 12.76 -10.87
N GLN A 9 -3.84 12.70 -11.43
CA GLN A 9 -4.55 13.91 -11.89
C GLN A 9 -4.87 14.88 -10.75
N LEU A 10 -5.23 14.40 -9.56
CA LEU A 10 -5.48 15.25 -8.39
C LEU A 10 -4.19 15.95 -7.93
N VAL A 11 -3.06 15.26 -7.95
CA VAL A 11 -1.75 15.87 -7.67
C VAL A 11 -1.43 16.93 -8.72
N GLN A 12 -1.67 16.66 -10.01
CA GLN A 12 -1.47 17.65 -11.08
C GLN A 12 -2.35 18.89 -10.86
N GLN A 13 -3.62 18.73 -10.48
CA GLN A 13 -4.51 19.85 -10.19
C GLN A 13 -4.01 20.69 -9.01
N ALA A 14 -3.45 20.07 -7.97
CA ALA A 14 -2.85 20.80 -6.85
C ALA A 14 -1.62 21.60 -7.30
N ILE A 15 -0.78 21.03 -8.18
CA ILE A 15 0.35 21.76 -8.80
C ILE A 15 -0.16 22.96 -9.59
N ASP A 16 -1.19 22.78 -10.43
CA ASP A 16 -1.75 23.84 -11.26
C ASP A 16 -2.37 24.98 -10.42
N GLN A 17 -2.90 24.64 -9.23
CA GLN A 17 -3.41 25.60 -8.24
C GLN A 17 -2.31 26.31 -7.46
N LYS A 18 -1.03 25.95 -7.64
CA LYS A 18 0.12 26.53 -6.95
C LYS A 18 -0.03 26.47 -5.43
N VAL A 19 -0.46 25.32 -4.91
CA VAL A 19 -0.55 25.09 -3.47
C VAL A 19 0.81 25.22 -2.80
N ASP A 20 0.83 25.57 -1.51
CA ASP A 20 2.06 25.73 -0.73
C ASP A 20 2.75 24.39 -0.39
N GLY A 21 2.06 23.26 -0.57
CA GLY A 21 2.60 21.93 -0.30
C GLY A 21 1.62 20.81 -0.62
N ILE A 22 2.15 19.60 -0.80
CA ILE A 22 1.39 18.40 -1.14
C ILE A 22 1.67 17.30 -0.14
N ALA A 23 0.61 16.75 0.46
CA ALA A 23 0.66 15.54 1.27
C ALA A 23 0.07 14.38 0.45
N VAL A 24 0.87 13.33 0.18
CA VAL A 24 0.49 12.27 -0.77
C VAL A 24 0.71 10.86 -0.23
N THR A 25 -0.22 9.95 -0.50
CA THR A 25 -0.02 8.50 -0.28
C THR A 25 0.64 7.86 -1.49
N LEU A 26 1.69 7.07 -1.30
CA LEU A 26 2.47 6.43 -2.36
C LEU A 26 2.13 4.94 -2.48
N ALA A 27 0.83 4.63 -2.54
CA ALA A 27 0.33 3.26 -2.67
C ALA A 27 0.70 2.61 -4.01
N THR A 28 0.70 3.39 -5.08
CA THR A 28 1.02 2.99 -6.46
C THR A 28 2.11 3.91 -7.03
N PRO A 29 3.35 3.81 -6.52
CA PRO A 29 4.40 4.82 -6.75
C PRO A 29 4.74 5.02 -8.23
N ASP A 30 4.71 3.96 -9.04
CA ASP A 30 4.99 4.05 -10.48
C ASP A 30 4.04 4.99 -11.23
N ALA A 31 2.80 5.10 -10.79
CA ALA A 31 1.81 5.98 -11.40
C ALA A 31 1.96 7.45 -10.96
N LEU A 32 2.67 7.69 -9.85
CA LEU A 32 2.81 9.00 -9.23
C LEU A 32 4.18 9.64 -9.53
N LYS A 33 5.19 8.86 -9.90
CA LYS A 33 6.57 9.35 -10.06
C LYS A 33 6.68 10.59 -10.96
N ASP A 34 5.99 10.60 -12.11
CA ASP A 34 6.09 11.69 -13.08
C ASP A 34 5.43 12.97 -12.56
N VAL A 35 4.30 12.86 -11.86
CA VAL A 35 3.61 14.04 -11.32
C VAL A 35 4.29 14.58 -10.06
N LEU A 36 4.93 13.73 -9.26
CA LEU A 36 5.74 14.17 -8.12
C LEU A 36 7.01 14.88 -8.58
N LYS A 37 7.63 14.42 -9.67
CA LYS A 37 8.74 15.14 -10.31
C LYS A 37 8.32 16.55 -10.75
N LYS A 38 7.11 16.70 -11.29
CA LYS A 38 6.54 18.03 -11.64
C LYS A 38 6.30 18.90 -10.41
N ALA A 39 5.86 18.35 -9.29
CA ALA A 39 5.67 19.10 -8.05
C ALA A 39 7.01 19.65 -7.55
N GLU A 40 8.06 18.82 -7.57
CA GLU A 40 9.43 19.21 -7.25
C GLU A 40 9.94 20.30 -8.20
N ASP A 41 9.76 20.14 -9.52
CA ASP A 41 10.17 21.14 -10.53
C ASP A 41 9.42 22.47 -10.36
N ALA A 42 8.19 22.44 -9.84
CA ALA A 42 7.41 23.63 -9.50
C ALA A 42 7.80 24.25 -8.14
N GLY A 43 8.73 23.65 -7.40
CA GLY A 43 9.16 24.10 -6.07
C GLY A 43 8.14 23.86 -4.97
N ILE A 44 7.17 22.97 -5.19
CA ILE A 44 6.12 22.65 -4.21
C ILE A 44 6.64 21.54 -3.29
N PRO A 45 6.77 21.78 -1.97
CA PRO A 45 7.28 20.76 -1.05
C PRO A 45 6.29 19.59 -0.91
N VAL A 46 6.83 18.38 -0.94
CA VAL A 46 6.04 17.14 -0.83
C VAL A 46 6.36 16.42 0.47
N VAL A 47 5.33 16.04 1.21
CA VAL A 47 5.41 14.99 2.25
C VAL A 47 4.65 13.76 1.78
N SER A 48 5.14 12.58 2.14
CA SER A 48 4.40 11.36 1.93
C SER A 48 3.78 10.87 3.25
N LEU A 49 2.69 10.12 3.15
CA LEU A 49 2.03 9.52 4.31
C LEU A 49 1.39 8.19 3.99
N ASN A 50 1.16 7.38 5.03
CA ASN A 50 0.40 6.13 5.03
C ASN A 50 1.00 4.97 4.20
N ALA A 51 1.39 5.19 2.94
CA ALA A 51 1.95 4.15 2.08
C ALA A 51 3.19 4.64 1.31
N GLY A 52 4.06 3.69 0.97
CA GLY A 52 5.28 3.89 0.18
C GLY A 52 6.44 4.52 0.95
N GLU A 53 6.58 4.18 2.23
CA GLU A 53 7.73 4.56 3.07
C GLU A 53 9.07 4.29 2.38
N SER A 54 9.24 3.09 1.81
CA SER A 54 10.49 2.65 1.16
C SER A 54 10.90 3.44 -0.09
N VAL A 55 9.95 4.15 -0.71
CA VAL A 55 10.17 4.94 -1.95
C VAL A 55 10.00 6.44 -1.73
N SER A 56 9.59 6.87 -0.53
CA SER A 56 9.26 8.26 -0.22
C SER A 56 10.38 9.24 -0.60
N ALA A 57 11.58 9.01 -0.07
CA ALA A 57 12.71 9.89 -0.31
C ALA A 57 13.16 9.88 -1.78
N GLN A 58 13.05 8.73 -2.46
CA GLN A 58 13.39 8.59 -3.88
C GLN A 58 12.41 9.35 -4.79
N LEU A 59 11.17 9.55 -4.34
CA LEU A 59 10.12 10.29 -5.06
C LEU A 59 10.00 11.75 -4.61
N GLY A 60 11.04 12.30 -3.99
CA GLY A 60 11.15 13.74 -3.68
C GLY A 60 10.40 14.20 -2.44
N ALA A 61 9.80 13.29 -1.66
CA ALA A 61 9.18 13.65 -0.39
C ALA A 61 10.23 13.81 0.71
N PHE A 62 10.25 14.96 1.40
CA PHE A 62 11.26 15.26 2.41
C PHE A 62 11.00 14.58 3.77
N THR A 63 9.79 14.06 3.98
CA THR A 63 9.42 13.28 5.17
C THR A 63 8.29 12.32 4.82
N HIS A 64 8.30 11.15 5.47
CA HIS A 64 7.21 10.18 5.45
C HIS A 64 6.55 10.08 6.82
N PHE A 65 5.21 10.12 6.86
CA PHE A 65 4.42 9.86 8.07
C PHE A 65 3.63 8.56 7.93
N GLY A 66 4.11 7.49 8.58
CA GLY A 66 3.48 6.18 8.50
C GLY A 66 4.24 5.11 9.28
N SER A 67 3.74 3.88 9.19
CA SER A 67 4.37 2.68 9.73
C SER A 67 5.32 2.04 8.72
N ASN A 68 6.34 1.34 9.23
CA ASN A 68 7.04 0.34 8.42
C ASN A 68 6.14 -0.90 8.27
N GLU A 69 5.58 -1.08 7.08
CA GLU A 69 4.55 -2.08 6.83
C GLU A 69 5.07 -3.53 6.80
N GLN A 70 6.32 -3.71 6.38
CA GLN A 70 7.00 -5.00 6.49
C GLN A 70 7.16 -5.40 7.96
N LEU A 71 7.66 -4.49 8.80
CA LEU A 71 7.82 -4.72 10.24
C LEU A 71 6.47 -4.98 10.93
N ALA A 72 5.43 -4.23 10.55
CA ALA A 72 4.07 -4.46 11.06
C ALA A 72 3.57 -5.88 10.70
N GLY A 73 3.76 -6.30 9.44
CA GLY A 73 3.45 -7.65 8.99
C GLY A 73 4.24 -8.72 9.76
N GLU A 74 5.52 -8.50 9.98
CA GLU A 74 6.40 -9.39 10.76
C GLU A 74 5.95 -9.51 12.22
N ALA A 75 5.49 -8.42 12.84
CA ALA A 75 4.94 -8.46 14.19
C ALA A 75 3.68 -9.34 14.27
N VAL A 76 2.78 -9.21 13.29
CA VAL A 76 1.59 -10.09 13.18
C VAL A 76 2.00 -11.54 12.94
N GLY A 77 2.90 -11.79 11.99
CA GLY A 77 3.39 -13.12 11.67
C GLY A 77 4.07 -13.80 12.88
N THR A 78 4.83 -13.04 13.67
CA THR A 78 5.46 -13.54 14.91
C THR A 78 4.38 -13.99 15.92
N LYS A 79 3.32 -13.19 16.09
CA LYS A 79 2.20 -13.54 16.97
C LYS A 79 1.45 -14.79 16.48
N LEU A 80 1.19 -14.88 15.18
CA LEU A 80 0.54 -16.07 14.58
C LEU A 80 1.40 -17.33 14.76
N ALA A 81 2.71 -17.24 14.52
CA ALA A 81 3.65 -18.33 14.72
C ALA A 81 3.67 -18.80 16.19
N ALA A 82 3.69 -17.86 17.15
CA ALA A 82 3.65 -18.15 18.58
C ALA A 82 2.34 -18.82 19.02
N GLN A 83 1.24 -18.57 18.29
CA GLN A 83 -0.06 -19.23 18.50
C GLN A 83 -0.19 -20.55 17.74
N GLY A 84 0.84 -20.98 17.00
CA GLY A 84 0.87 -22.26 16.30
C GLY A 84 0.22 -22.26 14.91
N PHE A 85 -0.25 -21.13 14.39
CA PHE A 85 -0.82 -21.05 13.04
C PHE A 85 0.26 -21.34 11.98
N LYS A 86 -0.10 -22.13 10.95
CA LYS A 86 0.81 -22.57 9.88
C LYS A 86 0.43 -22.09 8.48
N HIS A 87 -0.86 -21.91 8.23
CA HIS A 87 -1.41 -21.59 6.91
C HIS A 87 -2.39 -20.40 6.96
N PRO A 88 -1.97 -19.21 7.43
CA PRO A 88 -2.85 -18.05 7.41
C PRO A 88 -3.10 -17.58 5.97
N VAL A 89 -4.32 -17.11 5.70
CA VAL A 89 -4.67 -16.44 4.45
C VAL A 89 -4.56 -14.93 4.66
N CYS A 90 -3.63 -14.27 3.97
CA CYS A 90 -3.46 -12.82 3.99
C CYS A 90 -4.24 -12.21 2.81
N VAL A 91 -5.31 -11.48 3.13
CA VAL A 91 -6.20 -10.91 2.11
C VAL A 91 -5.72 -9.51 1.71
N ILE A 92 -5.51 -9.29 0.42
CA ILE A 92 -5.15 -7.99 -0.17
C ILE A 92 -6.34 -7.49 -1.01
N GLN A 93 -6.95 -6.40 -0.56
CA GLN A 93 -8.15 -5.82 -1.18
C GLN A 93 -7.86 -4.86 -2.35
N GLN A 94 -6.59 -4.52 -2.58
CA GLN A 94 -6.18 -3.65 -3.66
C GLN A 94 -4.85 -4.12 -4.23
N GLN A 95 -4.91 -4.75 -5.40
CA GLN A 95 -3.71 -5.23 -6.09
C GLN A 95 -2.78 -4.06 -6.47
N GLY A 96 -1.47 -4.28 -6.33
CA GLY A 96 -0.45 -3.27 -6.63
C GLY A 96 -0.28 -2.20 -5.55
N HIS A 97 -1.03 -2.26 -4.45
CA HIS A 97 -0.81 -1.38 -3.30
C HIS A 97 0.40 -1.84 -2.49
N VAL A 98 1.54 -1.15 -2.64
CA VAL A 98 2.84 -1.57 -2.07
C VAL A 98 2.83 -1.81 -0.56
N GLY A 99 2.06 -1.01 0.20
CA GLY A 99 1.92 -1.21 1.65
C GLY A 99 1.19 -2.50 2.04
N LEU A 100 0.19 -2.94 1.27
CA LEU A 100 -0.55 -4.17 1.55
C LEU A 100 0.32 -5.39 1.21
N GLU A 101 1.05 -5.33 0.11
CA GLU A 101 2.02 -6.36 -0.27
C GLU A 101 3.10 -6.51 0.82
N ALA A 102 3.64 -5.40 1.33
CA ALA A 102 4.64 -5.41 2.40
C ALA A 102 4.10 -6.03 3.70
N ARG A 103 2.86 -5.72 4.10
CA ARG A 103 2.20 -6.36 5.25
C ARG A 103 2.15 -7.88 5.09
N CYS A 104 1.64 -8.36 3.96
CA CYS A 104 1.52 -9.80 3.73
C CYS A 104 2.88 -10.49 3.56
N ALA A 105 3.86 -9.83 2.96
CA ALA A 105 5.24 -10.31 2.89
C ALA A 105 5.86 -10.45 4.29
N GLY A 106 5.62 -9.49 5.18
CA GLY A 106 6.03 -9.57 6.59
C GLY A 106 5.41 -10.73 7.34
N VAL A 107 4.11 -10.98 7.16
CA VAL A 107 3.45 -12.16 7.76
C VAL A 107 4.09 -13.44 7.22
N LYS A 108 4.27 -13.54 5.90
CA LYS A 108 4.87 -14.70 5.24
C LYS A 108 6.31 -14.97 5.66
N ALA A 109 7.09 -13.92 5.94
CA ALA A 109 8.46 -14.04 6.43
C ALA A 109 8.55 -14.77 7.78
N LYS A 110 7.51 -14.68 8.62
CA LYS A 110 7.45 -15.39 9.92
C LYS A 110 6.64 -16.69 9.88
N VAL A 111 5.66 -16.77 8.98
CA VAL A 111 4.85 -17.97 8.74
C VAL A 111 4.92 -18.33 7.26
N PRO A 112 5.91 -19.12 6.81
CA PRO A 112 6.14 -19.38 5.38
C PRO A 112 4.95 -20.00 4.63
N GLY A 113 4.07 -20.72 5.34
CA GLY A 113 2.83 -21.28 4.79
C GLY A 113 1.72 -20.26 4.56
N THR A 114 1.98 -18.95 4.74
CA THR A 114 1.02 -17.88 4.44
C THR A 114 0.70 -17.83 2.96
N GLU A 115 -0.59 -17.81 2.65
CA GLU A 115 -1.11 -17.65 1.30
C GLU A 115 -1.66 -16.24 1.11
N ILE A 116 -1.36 -15.63 -0.04
CA ILE A 116 -1.89 -14.31 -0.39
C ILE A 116 -3.15 -14.52 -1.22
N LEU A 117 -4.25 -13.90 -0.77
CA LEU A 117 -5.52 -13.88 -1.49
C LEU A 117 -5.82 -12.46 -1.97
N TYR A 118 -5.84 -12.27 -3.28
CA TYR A 118 -6.27 -11.02 -3.88
C TYR A 118 -7.79 -11.02 -4.03
N VAL A 119 -8.41 -9.90 -3.64
CA VAL A 119 -9.85 -9.64 -3.82
C VAL A 119 -10.05 -8.23 -4.35
N ASP A 120 -11.18 -7.99 -5.02
CA ASP A 120 -11.57 -6.63 -5.39
C ASP A 120 -12.30 -5.97 -4.20
N GLY A 121 -11.61 -5.12 -3.45
CA GLY A 121 -12.18 -4.40 -2.32
C GLY A 121 -13.33 -3.44 -2.68
N LYS A 122 -13.59 -3.19 -3.97
CA LYS A 122 -14.73 -2.39 -4.44
C LYS A 122 -16.02 -3.22 -4.58
N ASP A 123 -15.92 -4.55 -4.64
CA ASP A 123 -17.05 -5.47 -4.74
C ASP A 123 -17.07 -6.45 -3.57
N MET A 124 -17.85 -6.11 -2.53
CA MET A 124 -17.96 -6.93 -1.33
C MET A 124 -18.61 -8.30 -1.58
N THR A 125 -19.39 -8.46 -2.65
CA THR A 125 -19.96 -9.77 -3.03
C THR A 125 -18.85 -10.67 -3.58
N SER A 126 -17.99 -10.12 -4.44
CA SER A 126 -16.78 -10.79 -4.92
C SER A 126 -15.81 -11.12 -3.78
N VAL A 127 -15.57 -10.19 -2.84
CA VAL A 127 -14.75 -10.44 -1.64
C VAL A 127 -15.30 -11.62 -0.84
N GLN A 128 -16.59 -11.60 -0.51
CA GLN A 128 -17.21 -12.64 0.31
C GLN A 128 -17.13 -14.01 -0.36
N SER A 129 -17.51 -14.10 -1.63
CA SER A 129 -17.48 -15.35 -2.39
C SER A 129 -16.06 -15.92 -2.52
N THR A 130 -15.08 -15.08 -2.87
CA THR A 130 -13.67 -15.47 -3.04
C THR A 130 -13.04 -15.91 -1.71
N ALA A 131 -13.27 -15.16 -0.63
CA ALA A 131 -12.77 -15.52 0.70
C ALA A 131 -13.41 -16.83 1.21
N THR A 132 -14.71 -17.01 1.00
CA THR A 132 -15.41 -18.26 1.39
C THR A 132 -14.84 -19.46 0.64
N ALA A 133 -14.67 -19.34 -0.68
CA ALA A 133 -14.10 -20.40 -1.50
C ALA A 133 -12.67 -20.74 -1.05
N LYS A 134 -11.83 -19.74 -0.73
CA LYS A 134 -10.46 -19.96 -0.25
C LYS A 134 -10.43 -20.72 1.09
N LEU A 135 -11.33 -20.38 2.01
CA LEU A 135 -11.41 -21.03 3.32
C LEU A 135 -11.97 -22.47 3.24
N GLN A 136 -12.81 -22.76 2.24
CA GLN A 136 -13.36 -24.11 2.03
C GLN A 136 -12.40 -25.06 1.33
N ALA A 137 -11.40 -24.53 0.63
CA ALA A 137 -10.40 -25.32 -0.10
C ALA A 137 -9.15 -25.66 0.73
N ALA A 138 -9.04 -25.16 1.96
CA ALA A 138 -7.89 -25.28 2.85
C ALA A 138 -7.99 -26.46 3.83
#